data_AF-A0A164EIG1-F1
#
_entry.id   AF-A0A164EIG1-F1
#
_cell.length_a   1.000
_cell.length_b   1.000
_cell.length_c   1.000
_cell.angle_alpha   90.00
_cell.angle_beta   90.00
_cell.angle_gamma   90.00
#
_symmetry.space_group_name_H-M   'P 1'
#
loop_
_entity.id
_entity.type
_entity.pdbx_description
1 polymer ?
#
loop_
_entity_poly.entity_id
_entity_poly.type
_entity_poly.pdbx_seq_one_letter_code
_entity_poly.pdbx_strand_id
1 'polypeptide(L)'
;SGGDLSISPVNPAQQTALLGMKVLVGRPIKSSVPNSSAAIKNGVIFGVPISDTVEDILKALVDQDVTEVRRLPMRGSPDTL
;
A
#
# COMPACT_ATOMS: atom_id res chain seq x y z
N SER A 1 -8.34 9.24 12.21
CA SER A 1 -7.73 7.90 12.40
C SER A 1 -7.56 7.26 11.04
N GLY A 2 -6.37 6.75 10.72
CA GLY A 2 -6.07 6.04 9.47
C GLY A 2 -5.74 4.58 9.76
N GLY A 3 -5.91 3.71 8.78
CA GLY A 3 -5.46 2.32 8.80
C GLY A 3 -4.20 2.14 7.97
N ASP A 4 -3.51 1.02 8.17
CA ASP A 4 -2.40 0.64 7.31
C ASP A 4 -2.91 -0.14 6.09
N LEU A 5 -2.18 -0.06 4.99
CA LEU A 5 -2.53 -0.72 3.74
C LEU A 5 -1.38 -1.62 3.31
N SER A 6 -1.65 -2.91 3.16
CA SER A 6 -0.74 -3.84 2.50
C SER A 6 -0.85 -3.68 0.99
N ILE A 7 0.31 -3.59 0.34
CA ILE A 7 0.46 -3.52 -1.11
C ILE A 7 1.26 -4.74 -1.57
N SER A 8 0.77 -5.43 -2.60
CA SER A 8 1.37 -6.65 -3.12
C SER A 8 1.87 -6.41 -4.53
N PRO A 9 3.10 -5.90 -4.71
CA PRO A 9 3.69 -5.81 -6.04
C PRO A 9 3.73 -7.20 -6.68
N VAL A 10 3.51 -7.28 -7.99
CA VAL A 10 3.58 -8.56 -8.74
C VAL A 10 4.81 -8.66 -9.64
N ASN A 11 5.59 -7.58 -9.77
CA ASN A 11 6.85 -7.57 -10.50
C ASN A 11 7.85 -6.54 -9.92
N PRO A 12 9.15 -6.63 -10.27
CA PRO A 12 10.18 -5.73 -9.76
C PRO A 12 9.98 -4.25 -10.14
N ALA A 13 9.36 -3.96 -11.28
CA ALA A 13 9.10 -2.59 -11.72
C ALA A 13 8.07 -1.91 -10.80
N GLN A 14 6.98 -2.60 -10.46
CA GLN A 14 5.99 -2.12 -9.49
C GLN A 14 6.62 -1.91 -8.11
N GLN A 15 7.43 -2.86 -7.64
CA GLN A 15 8.12 -2.73 -6.36
C GLN A 15 9.04 -1.50 -6.31
N THR A 16 9.76 -1.22 -7.41
CA THR A 16 10.61 -0.03 -7.53
C THR A 16 9.77 1.25 -7.56
N ALA A 17 8.66 1.27 -8.30
CA ALA A 17 7.76 2.41 -8.37
C ALA A 17 7.15 2.72 -6.99
N LEU A 18 6.74 1.69 -6.25
CA LEU A 18 6.19 1.79 -4.90
C LEU A 18 7.24 2.24 -3.85
N LEU A 19 8.51 1.85 -4.03
CA LEU A 19 9.61 2.31 -3.17
C LEU A 19 9.84 3.83 -3.28
N GLY A 20 9.64 4.39 -4.48
CA GLY A 20 9.81 5.83 -4.74
C GLY A 20 8.63 6.70 -4.34
N MET A 21 7.50 6.10 -3.96
CA MET A 21 6.25 6.80 -3.73
C MET A 21 6.29 7.62 -2.43
N LYS A 22 5.98 8.91 -2.53
CA LYS A 22 5.92 9.84 -1.38
C LYS A 22 4.54 10.40 -1.11
N VAL A 23 3.63 10.28 -2.07
CA VAL A 23 2.29 10.87 -2.02
C VAL A 23 1.27 9.83 -2.51
N LEU A 24 0.13 9.72 -1.83
CA LEU A 24 -1.02 8.92 -2.23
C LEU A 24 -2.28 9.78 -2.04
N VAL A 25 -3.13 9.87 -3.07
CA VAL A 25 -4.37 10.69 -3.04
C VAL A 25 -4.08 12.13 -2.57
N GLY A 26 -2.99 12.73 -3.07
CA GLY A 26 -2.59 14.10 -2.73
C GLY A 26 -2.06 14.29 -1.30
N ARG A 27 -1.87 13.22 -0.53
CA ARG A 27 -1.38 13.26 0.86
C ARG A 27 0.01 12.64 0.98
N PRO A 28 0.92 13.21 1.77
CA PRO A 28 2.20 12.58 2.04
C PRO A 28 1.99 11.24 2.76
N ILE A 29 2.72 10.21 2.35
CA ILE A 29 2.67 8.88 2.96
C ILE A 29 4.01 8.48 3.56
N LYS A 30 3.94 7.52 4.49
CA LYS A 30 5.09 6.69 4.86
C LYS A 30 4.83 5.30 4.29
N SER A 31 5.83 4.71 3.65
CA SER A 31 5.77 3.34 3.18
C SER A 31 6.97 2.54 3.69
N SER A 32 6.76 1.25 3.87
CA SER A 32 7.80 0.25 4.05
C SER A 32 7.64 -0.77 2.93
N VAL A 33 8.35 -0.53 1.84
CA VAL A 33 8.41 -1.45 0.69
C VAL A 33 9.79 -2.09 0.72
N PRO A 34 9.90 -3.43 0.70
CA PRO A 34 11.21 -4.09 0.68
C PRO A 34 12.01 -3.66 -0.55
N ASN A 35 13.26 -3.22 -0.36
CA ASN A 35 14.19 -2.97 -1.46
C ASN A 35 15.05 -4.22 -1.68
N SER A 36 14.44 -5.27 -2.24
CA SER A 36 15.15 -6.53 -2.51
C SER A 36 14.84 -6.98 -3.93
N SER A 37 15.88 -7.20 -4.72
CA SER A 37 15.81 -7.76 -6.08
C SER A 37 15.65 -9.28 -6.08
N ALA A 38 15.87 -9.94 -4.95
CA ALA A 38 15.87 -11.40 -4.85
C ALA A 38 14.46 -12.00 -4.70
N ALA A 39 13.49 -11.24 -4.19
CA ALA A 39 12.11 -11.68 -4.03
C ALA A 39 11.15 -10.48 -3.99
N ILE A 40 10.05 -10.60 -4.72
CA ILE A 40 8.93 -9.67 -4.63
C ILE A 40 8.22 -9.92 -3.30
N LYS A 41 8.08 -8.86 -2.50
CA LYS A 41 7.51 -8.94 -1.15
C LYS A 41 6.46 -7.85 -0.96
N ASN A 42 5.45 -8.16 -0.14
CA ASN A 42 4.44 -7.19 0.26
C ASN A 42 5.10 -6.00 0.97
N GLY A 43 4.62 -4.81 0.63
CA GLY A 43 4.93 -3.57 1.33
C GLY A 43 3.74 -3.11 2.17
N VAL A 44 3.98 -2.11 3.01
CA VAL A 44 2.93 -1.45 3.81
C VAL A 44 2.97 0.05 3.58
N ILE A 45 1.83 0.67 3.34
CA ILE A 45 1.62 2.12 3.36
C ILE A 45 0.90 2.46 4.67
N PHE A 46 1.47 3.37 5.46
CA PHE A 46 0.96 3.72 6.78
C PHE A 46 0.02 4.92 6.72
N GLY A 47 -0.98 4.91 7.60
CA GLY A 47 -1.83 6.08 7.85
C GLY A 47 -2.78 6.44 6.71
N VAL A 48 -3.16 5.46 5.89
CA VAL A 48 -4.17 5.64 4.83
C VAL A 48 -5.54 5.84 5.49
N PRO A 49 -6.23 6.95 5.24
CA PRO A 49 -7.55 7.20 5.82
C PRO A 49 -8.54 6.06 5.52
N ILE A 50 -9.34 5.71 6.53
CA ILE A 50 -10.30 4.61 6.46
C ILE A 50 -11.47 4.97 5.52
N SER A 51 -11.71 6.27 5.34
CA SER A 51 -12.71 6.82 4.41
C SER A 51 -12.38 6.63 2.94
N ASP A 52 -11.10 6.47 2.59
CA ASP A 52 -10.71 6.25 1.19
C ASP A 52 -11.17 4.84 0.79
N THR A 53 -11.83 4.64 -0.34
CA THR A 53 -12.23 3.27 -0.71
C THR A 53 -11.04 2.49 -1.30
N VAL A 54 -11.13 1.17 -1.38
CA VAL A 54 -10.12 0.37 -2.09
C VAL A 54 -10.03 0.81 -3.57
N GLU A 55 -11.16 1.16 -4.17
CA GLU A 55 -11.24 1.65 -5.55
C GLU A 55 -10.52 3.00 -5.72
N ASP A 56 -10.72 3.95 -4.80
CA ASP A 56 -10.02 5.24 -4.81
C ASP A 56 -8.49 5.06 -4.69
N ILE A 57 -8.09 4.13 -3.83
CA ILE A 57 -6.67 3.81 -3.61
C ILE A 57 -6.07 3.17 -4.86
N LEU A 58 -6.74 2.19 -5.47
CA LEU A 58 -6.28 1.55 -6.70
C LEU A 58 -6.20 2.56 -7.85
N LYS A 59 -7.17 3.46 -7.97
CA LYS A 59 -7.14 4.55 -8.95
C LYS A 59 -5.94 5.48 -8.74
N ALA A 60 -5.58 5.76 -7.49
CA ALA A 60 -4.41 6.57 -7.16
C ALA A 60 -3.07 5.83 -7.38
N LEU A 61 -3.09 4.51 -7.50
CA LEU A 61 -1.93 3.66 -7.75
C LEU A 61 -1.84 3.15 -9.20
N VAL A 62 -2.72 3.62 -10.09
CA VAL A 62 -2.80 3.14 -11.48
C VAL A 62 -1.49 3.32 -12.24
N ASP A 63 -0.77 4.43 -11.97
CA ASP A 63 0.52 4.73 -12.60
C ASP A 63 1.65 3.80 -12.12
N GLN A 64 1.44 3.11 -11.00
CA GLN A 64 2.35 2.08 -10.47
C GLN A 64 1.90 0.66 -10.85
N ASP A 65 0.86 0.53 -11.70
CA ASP A 65 0.32 -0.75 -12.18
C ASP A 65 -0.15 -1.69 -11.04
N VAL A 66 -0.47 -1.13 -9.87
CA VAL A 66 -0.94 -1.93 -8.73
C VAL A 66 -2.37 -2.39 -8.98
N THR A 67 -2.59 -3.70 -8.89
CA THR A 67 -3.90 -4.32 -9.12
C THR A 67 -4.59 -4.79 -7.85
N GLU A 68 -3.84 -5.02 -6.77
CA GLU A 68 -4.39 -5.45 -5.48
C GLU A 68 -3.81 -4.62 -4.34
N VAL A 69 -4.70 -4.18 -3.45
CA VAL A 69 -4.36 -3.61 -2.15
C VAL A 69 -5.26 -4.20 -1.08
N ARG A 70 -4.74 -4.33 0.14
CA ARG A 70 -5.49 -4.88 1.27
C ARG A 70 -5.38 -3.99 2.48
N ARG A 71 -6.52 -3.61 3.05
CA ARG A 71 -6.54 -2.90 4.34
C ARG A 71 -6.06 -3.84 5.44
N LEU A 72 -5.09 -3.38 6.21
CA LEU A 72 -4.64 -4.10 7.40
C LEU A 72 -5.60 -3.82 8.56
N PRO A 73 -5.82 -4.79 9.47
CA PRO A 73 -6.59 -4.58 10.68
C PRO A 73 -6.03 -3.39 11.47
N MET A 74 -6.91 -2.64 12.14
CA MET A 74 -6.45 -1.60 13.06
C MET A 74 -5.65 -2.26 14.20
N ARG A 75 -4.48 -1.72 14.54
CA ARG A 75 -3.69 -2.21 15.68
C ARG A 75 -4.57 -2.24 16.93
N GLY A 76 -4.86 -3.44 17.44
CA GLY A 76 -5.65 -3.65 18.66
C GLY A 76 -7.08 -4.21 18.45
N SER A 77 -7.56 -4.32 17.21
CA SER A 77 -8.75 -5.13 16.93
C SER A 77 -8.33 -6.58 16.67
N PRO A 78 -8.79 -7.57 17.45
CA PRO A 78 -8.58 -8.97 17.13
C PRO A 78 -9.24 -9.29 15.78
N ASP A 79 -8.56 -10.07 14.94
CA ASP A 79 -9.16 -10.67 13.76
C ASP A 79 -10.35 -11.52 14.24
N THR A 80 -11.57 -11.03 14.03
CA THR A 80 -12.74 -11.91 14.08
C THR A 80 -12.68 -12.82 12.85
N LEU A 81 -12.39 -14.09 13.15
CA LEU A 81 -12.29 -15.27 12.30
C LEU A 81 -13.29 -15.33 11.14
#